data_AF-A0A851JH22-F1
#
_entry.id   AF-A0A851JH22-F1
#
_cell.length_a   1.000
_cell.length_b   1.000
_cell.length_c   1.000
_cell.angle_alpha   90.00
_cell.angle_beta   90.00
_cell.angle_gamma   90.00
#
_symmetry.space_group_name_H-M   'P 1'
#
loop_
_entity.id
_entity.type
_entity.pdbx_description
1 polymer ?
#
loop_
_entity_poly.entity_id
_entity_poly.type
_entity_poly.pdbx_seq_one_letter_code
_entity_poly.pdbx_strand_id
1 'polypeptide(L)'
;PWHPPKRHPLLCRLCASCQSLFPGVSLPPQRRCRWLCPDCRAQRRDFNREQRFYKRVGCGTCQACRIPEDCGICSACARNPPGAPQGPGRTPKCLLRR
;
A
#
# COMPACT_ATOMS: atom_id res chain seq x y z
N PRO A 1 -8.76 31.51 -43.47
CA PRO A 1 -9.70 31.22 -42.35
C PRO A 1 -9.08 30.20 -41.39
N TRP A 2 -8.59 30.67 -40.24
CA TRP A 2 -8.04 29.81 -39.20
C TRP A 2 -9.21 29.22 -38.40
N HIS A 3 -9.37 27.90 -38.39
CA HIS A 3 -10.35 27.24 -37.55
C HIS A 3 -9.69 26.86 -36.22
N PRO A 4 -10.23 27.29 -35.06
CA PRO A 4 -9.71 26.82 -33.79
C PRO A 4 -9.92 25.30 -33.69
N PRO A 5 -8.95 24.52 -33.18
CA PRO A 5 -9.16 23.10 -32.96
C PRO A 5 -10.35 22.95 -32.00
N LYS A 6 -11.36 22.18 -32.42
CA LYS A 6 -12.52 21.87 -31.59
C LYS A 6 -11.99 21.29 -30.28
N ARG A 7 -12.09 22.08 -29.19
CA ARG A 7 -11.78 21.61 -27.84
C ARG A 7 -12.76 20.48 -27.56
N HIS A 8 -12.32 19.24 -27.77
CA HIS A 8 -13.00 18.08 -27.26
C HIS A 8 -13.21 18.37 -25.77
N PRO A 9 -14.45 18.35 -25.24
CA PRO A 9 -14.65 18.67 -23.84
C PRO A 9 -13.79 17.69 -23.04
N LEU A 10 -12.74 18.21 -22.42
CA LEU A 10 -11.91 17.44 -21.50
C LEU A 10 -12.90 16.92 -20.47
N LEU A 11 -13.16 15.61 -20.48
CA LEU A 11 -14.10 15.01 -19.54
C LEU A 11 -13.55 15.26 -18.14
N CYS A 12 -14.05 16.30 -17.47
CA CYS A 12 -13.65 16.61 -16.11
C CYS A 12 -14.17 15.50 -15.19
N ARG A 13 -13.32 15.08 -14.26
CA ARG A 13 -13.66 14.06 -13.27
C ARG A 13 -13.50 14.63 -11.88
N LEU A 14 -14.36 14.22 -10.96
CA LEU A 14 -14.28 14.62 -9.56
C LEU A 14 -13.28 13.71 -8.83
N CYS A 15 -12.31 14.30 -8.15
CA CYS A 15 -11.43 13.53 -7.28
C CYS A 15 -12.18 13.05 -6.04
N ALA A 16 -12.22 11.75 -5.80
CA ALA A 16 -12.89 11.17 -4.65
C ALA A 16 -12.10 11.27 -3.34
N SER A 17 -11.04 12.07 -3.28
CA SER A 17 -10.29 12.37 -2.06
C SER A 17 -10.45 13.84 -1.71
N CYS A 18 -9.98 14.75 -2.58
CA CYS A 18 -10.03 16.19 -2.34
C CYS A 18 -11.25 16.89 -2.95
N GLN A 19 -12.11 16.18 -3.68
CA GLN A 19 -13.31 16.73 -4.32
C GLN A 19 -13.04 17.80 -5.39
N SER A 20 -11.78 17.98 -5.82
CA SER A 20 -11.44 18.88 -6.93
C SER A 20 -11.73 18.24 -8.29
N LEU A 21 -12.18 19.06 -9.26
CA LEU A 21 -12.28 18.66 -10.66
C LEU A 21 -10.90 18.63 -11.30
N PHE A 22 -10.61 17.60 -12.08
CA PHE A 22 -9.36 17.50 -12.83
C PHE A 22 -9.61 16.96 -14.25
N PRO A 23 -8.75 17.28 -15.23
CA PRO A 23 -8.86 16.75 -16.59
C PRO A 23 -8.83 15.23 -16.57
N GLY A 24 -9.85 14.60 -17.13
CA GLY A 24 -9.92 13.15 -17.23
C GLY A 24 -8.80 12.63 -18.13
N VAL A 25 -7.81 11.98 -17.53
CA VAL A 25 -6.86 11.14 -18.27
C VAL A 25 -7.54 9.82 -18.62
N SER A 26 -7.20 9.24 -19.79
CA SER A 26 -7.66 7.91 -20.20
C SER A 26 -7.06 6.84 -19.30
N LEU A 27 -7.73 6.52 -18.19
CA LEU A 27 -7.39 5.35 -17.38
C LEU A 27 -8.10 4.12 -17.93
N PRO A 28 -7.47 2.93 -17.86
CA PRO A 28 -8.13 1.69 -18.23
C PRO A 28 -9.44 1.52 -17.44
N PRO A 29 -10.49 0.92 -18.04
CA PRO A 29 -11.79 0.75 -17.42
C PRO A 29 -11.69 -0.18 -16.21
N GLN A 30 -11.37 0.38 -15.04
CA GLN A 30 -11.33 -0.36 -13.79
C GLN A 30 -12.72 -0.27 -13.16
N ARG A 31 -13.36 -1.43 -12.93
CA ARG A 31 -14.78 -1.59 -12.54
C ARG A 31 -15.26 -0.87 -11.27
N ARG A 32 -14.41 -0.09 -10.58
CA ARG A 32 -14.75 0.69 -9.38
C ARG A 32 -13.96 2.00 -9.35
N CYS A 33 -14.17 2.86 -10.34
CA CYS A 33 -13.37 4.08 -10.52
C CYS A 33 -13.60 5.13 -9.41
N ARG A 34 -12.91 4.96 -8.28
CA ARG A 34 -12.61 6.07 -7.37
C ARG A 34 -11.52 6.92 -8.02
N TRP A 35 -11.93 7.91 -8.81
CA TRP A 35 -11.02 8.82 -9.52
C TRP A 35 -10.20 9.64 -8.53
N LEU A 36 -8.88 9.65 -8.69
CA LEU A 36 -7.98 10.51 -7.93
C LEU A 36 -7.28 11.44 -8.92
N CYS A 37 -7.23 12.74 -8.58
CA CYS A 37 -6.39 13.70 -9.28
C CYS A 37 -4.92 13.27 -9.21
N PRO A 38 -4.03 13.82 -10.07
CA PRO A 38 -2.61 13.49 -10.05
C PRO A 38 -1.97 13.58 -8.66
N ASP A 39 -2.30 14.62 -7.89
CA ASP A 39 -1.71 14.86 -6.56
C ASP A 39 -2.18 13.82 -5.53
N CYS A 40 -3.49 13.61 -5.39
CA CYS A 40 -4.00 12.58 -4.47
C CYS A 40 -3.57 11.17 -4.89
N ARG A 41 -3.34 10.92 -6.18
CA ARG A 41 -2.75 9.66 -6.65
C ARG A 41 -1.29 9.53 -6.24
N ALA A 42 -0.49 10.59 -6.35
CA ALA A 42 0.90 10.62 -5.92
C ALA A 42 1.00 10.40 -4.40
N GLN A 43 0.26 11.17 -3.60
CA GLN A 43 0.20 11.01 -2.14
C GLN A 43 -0.18 9.59 -1.73
N ARG A 44 -1.18 8.97 -2.39
CA ARG A 44 -1.55 7.59 -2.10
C ARG A 44 -0.46 6.59 -2.47
N ARG A 45 0.32 6.85 -3.52
CA ARG A 45 1.48 6.01 -3.87
C ARG A 45 2.59 6.13 -2.83
N ASP A 46 2.87 7.34 -2.37
CA ASP A 46 3.89 7.60 -1.35
C ASP A 46 3.53 6.99 -0.01
N PHE A 47 2.28 7.20 0.45
CA PHE A 47 1.76 6.52 1.62
C PHE A 47 1.86 4.99 1.48
N ASN A 48 1.41 4.42 0.36
CA ASN A 48 1.52 2.97 0.14
C ASN A 48 2.97 2.48 0.11
N ARG A 49 3.92 3.29 -0.38
CA ARG A 49 5.34 2.96 -0.38
C ARG A 49 5.87 2.89 1.05
N GLU A 50 5.55 3.88 1.87
CA GLU A 50 5.93 3.93 3.28
C GLU A 50 5.28 2.78 4.08
N GLN A 51 3.98 2.53 3.89
CA GLN A 51 3.30 1.41 4.57
C GLN A 51 3.91 0.05 4.18
N ARG A 52 4.38 -0.14 2.93
CA ARG A 52 5.11 -1.36 2.53
C ARG A 52 6.49 -1.46 3.18
N PHE A 53 7.14 -0.34 3.45
CA PHE A 53 8.39 -0.31 4.20
C PHE A 53 8.14 -0.79 5.63
N TYR A 54 7.23 -0.15 6.37
CA TYR A 54 6.94 -0.53 7.76
C TYR A 54 6.37 -1.95 7.91
N LYS A 55 5.61 -2.46 6.93
CA LYS A 55 5.19 -3.88 6.94
C LYS A 55 6.35 -4.86 6.87
N ARG A 56 7.48 -4.48 6.26
CA ARG A 56 8.69 -5.32 6.18
C ARG A 56 9.56 -5.14 7.43
N VAL A 57 9.83 -3.91 7.83
CA VAL A 57 10.81 -3.59 8.87
C VAL A 57 10.23 -3.44 10.29
N GLY A 58 8.92 -3.22 10.43
CA GLY A 58 8.30 -2.79 11.69
C GLY A 58 8.40 -1.27 11.91
N CYS A 59 7.67 -0.73 12.88
CA CYS A 59 7.75 0.71 13.21
C CYS A 59 8.95 1.08 14.10
N GLY A 60 9.67 0.09 14.65
CA GLY A 60 10.84 0.27 15.50
C GLY A 60 10.55 0.72 16.94
N THR A 61 9.37 1.25 17.22
CA THR A 61 9.07 1.89 18.51
C THR A 61 8.08 1.13 19.38
N CYS A 62 7.23 0.28 18.81
CA CYS A 62 6.26 -0.51 19.56
C CYS A 62 6.92 -1.63 20.37
N GLN A 63 6.21 -2.16 21.37
CA GLN A 63 6.70 -3.25 22.22
C GLN A 63 7.16 -4.45 21.40
N ALA A 64 6.42 -4.84 20.35
CA ALA A 64 6.79 -5.95 19.48
C ALA A 64 8.13 -5.73 18.75
N CYS A 65 8.44 -4.49 18.34
CA CYS A 65 9.72 -4.16 17.70
C CYS A 65 10.90 -4.15 18.68
N ARG A 66 10.64 -4.02 19.99
CA ARG A 66 11.69 -4.02 21.03
C ARG A 66 12.04 -5.42 21.53
N ILE A 67 11.32 -6.46 21.12
CA ILE A 67 11.60 -7.84 21.51
C ILE A 67 12.67 -8.42 20.57
N PRO A 68 13.88 -8.71 21.07
CA PRO A 68 15.00 -9.12 20.23
C PRO A 68 14.86 -10.55 19.71
N GLU A 69 14.21 -11.43 20.47
CA GLU A 69 14.15 -12.87 20.23
C GLU A 69 12.73 -13.42 20.23
N ASP A 70 12.52 -14.53 19.52
CA ASP A 70 11.23 -15.22 19.52
C ASP A 70 10.98 -15.88 20.89
N CYS A 71 9.75 -15.79 21.39
CA CYS A 71 9.44 -16.27 22.74
C CYS A 71 9.51 -17.80 22.95
N GLY A 72 9.72 -18.58 21.88
CA GLY A 72 9.74 -20.05 21.92
C GLY A 72 8.41 -20.75 22.19
N ILE A 73 7.47 -20.12 22.91
CA ILE A 73 6.28 -20.79 23.47
C ILE A 73 4.96 -20.50 22.74
N CYS A 74 4.89 -19.48 21.87
CA CYS A 74 3.65 -19.15 21.18
C CYS A 74 3.35 -20.13 20.02
N SER A 75 2.09 -20.18 19.57
CA SER A 75 1.67 -21.08 18.49
C SER A 75 2.41 -20.89 17.16
N ALA A 76 2.92 -19.68 16.89
CA ALA A 76 3.79 -19.42 15.74
C ALA A 76 5.19 -20.05 15.92
N CYS A 77 5.77 -19.93 17.11
CA CYS A 77 7.07 -20.52 17.44
C CYS A 77 7.01 -22.05 17.50
N ALA A 78 5.91 -22.61 18.04
CA ALA A 78 5.70 -24.07 18.09
C ALA A 78 5.67 -24.72 16.68
N ARG A 79 5.27 -23.96 15.65
CA ARG A 79 5.26 -24.41 14.25
C ARG A 79 6.62 -24.29 13.56
N ASN A 80 7.60 -23.65 14.17
CA ASN A 80 8.93 -23.42 13.60
C ASN A 80 10.01 -23.57 14.68
N PRO A 81 10.26 -24.80 15.16
CA PRO A 81 11.23 -25.04 16.22
C PRO A 81 12.66 -24.68 15.76
N PRO A 82 13.57 -24.33 16.69
CA PRO A 82 14.97 -24.08 16.37
C PRO A 82 15.58 -25.25 15.60
N GLY A 83 16.15 -24.96 14.43
CA GLY A 83 16.76 -25.99 13.56
C GLY A 83 15.83 -26.63 12.52
N ALA A 84 14.55 -26.23 12.45
CA ALA A 84 13.66 -26.71 11.39
C ALA A 84 14.09 -26.16 10.01
N PRO A 85 14.04 -26.99 8.95
CA PRO A 85 14.31 -26.54 7.60
C PRO A 85 13.29 -25.46 7.19
N GLN A 86 13.79 -24.27 6.89
CA GLN A 86 12.99 -23.16 6.40
C GLN A 86 12.60 -23.46 4.95
N GLY A 87 11.45 -24.08 4.75
CA GLY A 87 10.88 -24.27 3.41
C GLY A 87 10.58 -22.94 2.71
N PRO A 88 10.24 -22.94 1.41
CA PRO A 88 10.02 -21.72 0.61
C PRO A 88 8.78 -20.89 1.00
N GLY A 89 8.09 -21.26 2.09
CA GLY A 89 6.93 -20.54 2.62
C GLY A 89 7.31 -19.44 3.61
N ARG A 90 6.43 -18.45 3.78
CA ARG A 90 6.57 -17.46 4.85
C ARG A 90 6.47 -18.15 6.21
N THR A 91 7.57 -18.22 6.93
CA THR A 91 7.58 -18.63 8.33
C THR A 91 6.75 -17.64 9.16
N PRO A 92 5.82 -18.12 10.01
CA PRO A 92 5.03 -17.23 10.83
C PRO A 92 5.93 -16.56 11.89
N LYS A 93 5.97 -15.23 11.91
CA LYS A 93 6.67 -14.48 12.97
C LYS A 93 6.04 -14.79 14.34
N CYS A 94 6.89 -14.84 15.38
CA CYS A 94 6.48 -14.92 16.78
C CYS A 94 5.35 -13.92 17.08
N LEU A 95 4.31 -14.35 17.77
CA LEU A 95 3.13 -13.51 18.04
C LEU A 95 3.46 -12.27 18.88
N LEU A 96 4.49 -12.33 19.73
CA LEU A 96 4.93 -11.17 20.50
C LEU A 96 5.66 -10.13 19.63
N ARG A 97 6.11 -10.52 18.42
CA ARG A 97 6.90 -9.70 17.49
C ARG A 97 6.12 -9.32 16.22
N ARG A 98 4.78 -9.24 16.31
CA ARG A 98 3.89 -8.89 15.19
C ARG A 98 3.43 -7.44 15.23
#